data_AF-A0A2G2XCB1-F1
#
_entry.id   AF-A0A2G2XCB1-F1
#
_cell.length_a   1.000
_cell.length_b   1.000
_cell.length_c   1.000
_cell.angle_alpha   90.00
_cell.angle_beta   90.00
_cell.angle_gamma   90.00
#
_symmetry.space_group_name_H-M   'P 1'
#
loop_
_entity.id
_entity.type
_entity.pdbx_description
1 polymer ?
#
loop_
_entity_poly.entity_id
_entity_poly.type
_entity_poly.pdbx_seq_one_letter_code
_entity_poly.pdbx_strand_id
1 'polypeptide(L)'
;MDEKDESPYAAHKGATDEKDESPYAVACANTGVSKKIDKNMYHDMYMKVKGNVFKNKHVLMESIHNTKVEKTREKILSDQFETRRTKNNASRERKFARREERLAKEPGERPVQLAVAAVATTQAQPI
;
A
#
# COMPACT_ATOMS: atom_id res chain seq x y z
N MET A 1 30.92 -50.51 2.31
CA MET A 1 29.48 -50.44 2.03
C MET A 1 28.80 -50.00 3.32
N ASP A 2 28.82 -48.69 3.50
CA ASP A 2 27.85 -47.85 4.22
C ASP A 2 27.41 -48.28 5.63
N GLU A 3 28.30 -47.99 6.58
CA GLU A 3 27.94 -47.81 7.98
C GLU A 3 27.26 -46.43 8.10
N LYS A 4 25.99 -46.46 8.56
CA LYS A 4 25.14 -45.30 8.79
C LYS A 4 25.67 -44.50 9.97
N ASP A 5 26.51 -43.52 9.72
CA ASP A 5 26.74 -42.43 10.65
C ASP A 5 25.55 -41.46 10.56
N GLU A 6 24.52 -41.74 11.35
CA GLU A 6 23.49 -40.76 11.69
C GLU A 6 24.17 -39.56 12.35
N SER A 7 24.35 -38.50 11.56
CA SER A 7 24.89 -37.22 12.02
C SER A 7 24.12 -36.75 13.27
N PRO A 8 24.80 -36.41 14.37
CA PRO A 8 24.21 -36.14 15.69
C PRO A 8 23.42 -34.82 15.78
N TYR A 9 23.02 -34.22 14.65
CA TYR A 9 22.36 -32.91 14.57
C TYR A 9 20.87 -32.97 14.26
N ALA A 10 20.22 -34.12 14.49
CA ALA A 10 18.79 -34.25 14.42
C ALA A 10 18.14 -34.08 15.80
N ALA A 11 17.94 -32.83 16.24
CA ALA A 11 16.81 -32.37 17.06
C ALA A 11 17.11 -31.01 17.68
N HIS A 12 16.39 -29.98 17.25
CA HIS A 12 15.61 -29.13 18.16
C HIS A 12 14.66 -28.28 17.31
N LYS A 13 13.44 -28.78 17.14
CA LYS A 13 12.27 -27.91 16.93
C LYS A 13 12.08 -27.15 18.25
N GLY A 14 12.78 -26.04 18.39
CA GLY A 14 12.64 -25.09 19.48
C GLY A 14 12.25 -23.75 18.87
N ALA A 15 11.11 -23.22 19.31
CA ALA A 15 10.62 -21.90 18.97
C ALA A 15 11.72 -20.86 19.23
N THR A 16 12.18 -20.19 18.18
CA THR A 16 12.99 -18.98 18.31
C THR A 16 12.05 -17.80 18.25
N ASP A 17 12.02 -17.08 19.36
CA ASP A 17 11.31 -15.86 19.62
C ASP A 17 11.33 -14.84 18.48
N GLU A 18 10.17 -14.21 18.33
CA GLU A 18 9.77 -13.11 17.45
C GLU A 18 10.52 -11.79 17.74
N LYS A 19 11.75 -11.84 18.28
CA LYS A 19 12.41 -10.66 18.89
C LYS A 19 13.86 -10.39 18.53
N ASP A 20 14.43 -11.08 17.55
CA ASP A 20 15.73 -10.71 16.98
C ASP A 20 15.70 -10.69 15.44
N GLU A 21 14.63 -10.12 14.84
CA GLU A 21 14.77 -9.54 13.50
C GLU A 21 15.71 -8.35 13.61
N SER A 22 16.99 -8.61 13.42
CA SER A 22 17.94 -7.54 13.34
C SER A 22 17.55 -6.62 12.17
N PRO A 23 17.64 -5.29 12.33
CA PRO A 23 17.08 -4.31 11.39
C PRO A 23 17.76 -4.26 10.02
N TYR A 24 18.59 -5.25 9.70
CA TYR A 24 19.37 -5.38 8.47
C TYR A 24 18.90 -6.52 7.55
N ALA A 25 17.87 -7.31 7.92
CA ALA A 25 17.44 -8.50 7.17
C ALA A 25 16.21 -8.33 6.24
N VAL A 26 15.62 -7.13 6.09
CA VAL A 26 14.60 -6.85 5.04
C VAL A 26 15.29 -6.40 3.75
N ALA A 27 16.17 -7.25 3.23
CA ALA A 27 17.03 -6.96 2.09
C ALA A 27 17.04 -8.11 1.09
N CYS A 28 15.97 -8.26 0.30
CA CYS A 28 16.05 -9.02 -0.97
C CYS A 28 14.99 -8.69 -2.05
N ALA A 29 14.47 -7.46 -2.11
CA ALA A 29 13.68 -6.99 -3.28
C ALA A 29 14.26 -5.74 -3.98
N ASN A 30 15.29 -5.10 -3.43
CA ASN A 30 15.94 -3.94 -4.04
C ASN A 30 17.45 -4.16 -4.15
N THR A 31 17.84 -5.06 -5.06
CA THR A 31 19.23 -5.36 -5.39
C THR A 31 20.03 -4.09 -5.72
N GLY A 32 21.06 -3.84 -4.89
CA GLY A 32 22.45 -3.66 -5.33
C GLY A 32 22.87 -2.30 -5.86
N VAL A 33 23.53 -1.50 -5.01
CA VAL A 33 24.70 -0.61 -5.26
C VAL A 33 24.62 0.48 -6.36
N SER A 34 23.65 0.47 -7.28
CA SER A 34 23.56 1.37 -8.45
C SER A 34 22.49 2.47 -8.34
N LYS A 35 21.51 2.36 -7.43
CA LYS A 35 20.30 3.19 -7.45
C LYS A 35 20.37 4.42 -6.54
N LYS A 36 21.50 5.15 -6.55
CA LYS A 36 21.58 6.44 -5.83
C LYS A 36 20.80 7.55 -6.54
N ILE A 37 20.68 7.44 -7.86
CA ILE A 37 20.05 8.40 -8.76
C ILE A 37 19.28 7.67 -9.88
N ASP A 38 18.08 8.14 -10.22
CA ASP A 38 17.28 7.59 -11.32
C ASP A 38 17.91 7.95 -12.69
N LYS A 39 17.70 7.14 -13.73
CA LYS A 39 18.26 7.37 -15.09
C LYS A 39 17.91 8.77 -15.65
N ASN A 40 16.65 9.18 -15.52
CA ASN A 40 16.21 10.50 -15.96
C ASN A 40 16.87 11.62 -15.15
N MET A 41 17.02 11.43 -13.84
CA MET A 41 17.68 12.41 -12.99
C MET A 41 19.17 12.53 -13.31
N TYR A 42 19.84 11.42 -13.62
CA TYR A 42 21.22 11.44 -14.12
C TYR A 42 21.35 12.25 -15.41
N HIS A 43 20.43 12.05 -16.36
CA HIS A 43 20.45 12.77 -17.63
C HIS A 43 20.35 14.29 -17.43
N ASP A 44 19.38 14.74 -16.64
CA ASP A 44 19.17 16.16 -16.35
C ASP A 44 20.38 16.80 -15.67
N MET A 45 20.95 16.10 -14.68
CA MET A 45 22.15 16.55 -13.96
C MET A 45 23.38 16.57 -14.87
N TYR A 46 23.52 15.58 -15.76
CA TYR A 46 24.63 15.52 -16.71
C TYR A 46 24.57 16.69 -17.70
N MET A 47 23.38 17.04 -18.21
CA MET A 47 23.21 18.21 -19.07
C MET A 47 23.59 19.51 -18.36
N LYS A 48 23.22 19.66 -17.08
CA LYS A 48 23.57 20.84 -16.26
C LYS A 48 25.08 20.92 -15.97
N VAL A 49 25.73 19.81 -15.66
CA VAL A 49 27.19 19.75 -15.47
C VAL A 49 27.90 20.08 -16.78
N LYS A 50 27.46 19.53 -17.91
CA LYS A 50 28.02 19.81 -19.24
C LYS A 50 27.85 21.28 -19.64
N GLY A 51 26.74 21.90 -19.25
CA GLY A 51 26.49 23.35 -19.37
C GLY A 51 27.27 24.21 -18.37
N ASN A 52 28.16 23.63 -17.58
CA ASN A 52 28.99 24.32 -16.59
C ASN A 52 28.18 25.12 -15.55
N VAL A 53 26.96 24.66 -15.23
CA VAL A 53 26.06 25.28 -14.23
C VAL A 53 26.62 25.11 -12.83
N PHE A 54 27.28 23.99 -12.55
CA PHE A 54 27.92 23.71 -11.27
C PHE A 54 29.42 23.98 -11.37
N LYS A 55 29.95 24.82 -10.47
CA LYS A 55 31.40 25.11 -10.41
C LYS A 55 32.15 24.25 -9.40
N ASN A 56 31.48 23.79 -8.34
CA ASN A 56 32.08 23.03 -7.25
C ASN A 56 31.34 21.70 -7.06
N LYS A 57 32.09 20.63 -6.74
CA LYS A 57 31.54 19.31 -6.38
C LYS A 57 30.49 19.41 -5.27
N HIS A 58 30.69 20.26 -4.26
CA HIS A 58 29.73 20.40 -3.16
C HIS A 58 28.35 20.85 -3.65
N VAL A 59 28.32 21.88 -4.49
CA VAL A 59 27.07 22.41 -5.08
C VAL A 59 26.38 21.35 -5.96
N LEU A 60 27.16 20.54 -6.69
CA LEU A 60 26.61 19.41 -7.44
C LEU A 60 25.96 18.37 -6.51
N MET A 61 26.62 17.99 -5.42
CA MET A 61 26.10 17.00 -4.48
C MET A 61 24.84 17.49 -3.77
N GLU A 62 24.80 18.76 -3.35
CA GLU A 62 23.61 19.38 -2.77
C GLU A 62 22.44 19.35 -3.75
N SER A 63 22.66 19.70 -5.02
CA SER A 63 21.61 19.64 -6.04
C SER A 63 21.05 18.23 -6.24
N ILE A 64 21.92 17.21 -6.22
CA ILE A 64 21.52 15.81 -6.34
C ILE A 64 20.65 15.42 -5.14
N HIS A 65 21.01 15.84 -3.93
CA HIS A 65 20.22 15.56 -2.74
C HIS A 65 18.86 16.27 -2.77
N ASN A 66 18.83 17.55 -3.15
CA ASN A 66 17.60 18.34 -3.22
C ASN A 66 16.61 17.74 -4.22
N THR A 67 17.05 17.44 -5.44
CA THR A 67 16.15 16.84 -6.45
C THR A 67 15.69 15.44 -6.06
N LYS A 68 16.48 14.67 -5.30
CA LYS A 68 16.02 13.39 -4.75
C LYS A 68 14.88 13.57 -3.76
N VAL A 69 15.01 14.55 -2.86
CA VAL A 69 13.96 14.86 -1.88
C VAL A 69 12.69 15.31 -2.59
N GLU A 70 12.80 16.19 -3.59
CA GLU A 70 11.68 16.66 -4.40
C GLU A 70 10.97 15.51 -5.12
N LYS A 71 11.71 14.66 -5.84
CA LYS A 71 11.11 13.49 -6.52
C LYS A 71 10.46 12.52 -5.55
N THR A 72 11.03 12.33 -4.37
CA THR A 72 10.44 11.46 -3.35
C THR A 72 9.13 12.06 -2.84
N ARG A 73 9.10 13.38 -2.62
CA ARG A 73 7.90 14.09 -2.21
C ARG A 73 6.79 14.04 -3.26
N GLU A 74 7.14 14.21 -4.53
CA GLU A 74 6.19 14.08 -5.65
C GLU A 74 5.60 12.68 -5.73
N LYS A 75 6.42 11.63 -5.60
CA LYS A 75 5.96 10.24 -5.56
C LYS A 75 4.98 9.99 -4.41
N ILE A 76 5.29 10.47 -3.20
CA ILE A 76 4.37 10.33 -2.06
C ILE A 76 3.02 11.00 -2.33
N LEU A 77 3.02 12.17 -2.97
CA LEU A 77 1.78 12.87 -3.31
C LEU A 77 1.00 12.12 -4.40
N SER A 78 1.65 11.64 -5.46
CA SER A 78 0.99 10.83 -6.50
C SER A 78 0.39 9.56 -5.91
N ASP A 79 1.10 8.86 -5.04
CA ASP A 79 0.64 7.62 -4.43
C ASP A 79 -0.59 7.87 -3.53
N GLN A 80 -0.63 9.02 -2.84
CA GLN A 80 -1.82 9.44 -2.10
C GLN A 80 -3.02 9.70 -3.03
N PHE A 81 -2.81 10.38 -4.16
CA PHE A 81 -3.87 10.63 -5.13
C PHE A 81 -4.37 9.34 -5.78
N GLU A 82 -3.47 8.44 -6.17
CA GLU A 82 -3.80 7.13 -6.73
C GLU A 82 -4.60 6.30 -5.73
N THR A 83 -4.16 6.26 -4.47
CA THR A 83 -4.90 5.57 -3.39
C THR A 83 -6.30 6.14 -3.21
N ARG A 84 -6.48 7.47 -3.26
CA ARG A 84 -7.81 8.09 -3.19
C ARG A 84 -8.65 7.75 -4.42
N ARG A 85 -8.05 7.76 -5.62
CA ARG A 85 -8.72 7.45 -6.89
C ARG A 85 -9.19 6.01 -6.94
N THR A 86 -8.35 5.04 -6.58
CA THR A 86 -8.70 3.62 -6.55
C THR A 86 -9.81 3.34 -5.54
N LYS A 87 -9.74 3.90 -4.32
CA LYS A 87 -10.81 3.79 -3.31
C LYS A 87 -12.13 4.37 -3.81
N ASN A 88 -12.11 5.52 -4.48
CA ASN A 88 -13.32 6.15 -5.01
C ASN A 88 -13.94 5.32 -6.15
N ASN A 89 -13.12 4.86 -7.09
CA ASN A 89 -13.54 4.00 -8.19
C ASN A 89 -14.14 2.69 -7.68
N ALA A 90 -13.48 2.01 -6.73
CA ALA A 90 -14.00 0.80 -6.12
C ALA A 90 -15.33 1.02 -5.39
N SER A 91 -15.50 2.17 -4.72
CA SER A 91 -16.77 2.52 -4.07
C SER A 91 -17.89 2.79 -5.07
N ARG A 92 -17.59 3.46 -6.19
CA ARG A 92 -18.56 3.69 -7.29
C ARG A 92 -18.99 2.37 -7.91
N GLU A 93 -18.03 1.49 -8.22
CA GLU A 93 -18.29 0.17 -8.79
C GLU A 93 -19.19 -0.66 -7.89
N ARG A 94 -18.91 -0.70 -6.57
CA ARG A 94 -19.76 -1.39 -5.59
C ARG A 94 -21.19 -0.86 -5.54
N LYS A 95 -21.40 0.45 -5.69
CA LYS A 95 -22.74 1.06 -5.70
C LYS A 95 -23.48 0.76 -7.01
N PHE A 96 -22.76 0.81 -8.13
CA PHE A 96 -23.30 0.49 -9.44
C PHE A 96 -23.75 -0.98 -9.50
N ALA A 97 -22.86 -1.91 -9.10
CA ALA A 97 -23.20 -3.33 -9.00
C ALA A 97 -24.40 -3.61 -8.09
N ARG A 98 -24.49 -2.96 -6.91
CA ARG A 98 -25.69 -3.08 -6.04
C ARG A 98 -26.96 -2.53 -6.69
N ARG A 99 -26.85 -1.49 -7.51
CA ARG A 99 -28.00 -0.91 -8.22
C ARG A 99 -28.44 -1.82 -9.35
N GLU A 100 -27.51 -2.35 -10.13
CA GLU A 100 -27.79 -3.30 -11.20
C GLU A 100 -28.36 -4.60 -10.65
N GLU A 101 -27.84 -5.14 -9.55
CA GLU A 101 -28.41 -6.31 -8.88
C GLU A 101 -29.84 -6.02 -8.41
N ARG A 102 -30.12 -4.86 -7.81
CA ARG A 102 -31.48 -4.49 -7.40
C ARG A 102 -32.42 -4.34 -8.59
N LEU A 103 -31.95 -3.73 -9.69
CA LEU A 103 -32.75 -3.52 -10.90
C LEU A 103 -33.00 -4.83 -11.66
N ALA A 104 -32.03 -5.75 -11.68
CA ALA A 104 -32.17 -7.07 -12.26
C ALA A 104 -33.09 -7.99 -11.42
N LYS A 105 -33.15 -7.77 -10.10
CA LYS A 105 -34.02 -8.50 -9.17
C LYS A 105 -35.46 -7.95 -9.15
N GLU A 106 -35.74 -6.84 -9.82
CA GLU A 106 -37.08 -6.27 -9.97
C GLU A 106 -37.59 -6.47 -11.41
N PRO A 107 -38.08 -7.69 -11.70
CA PRO A 107 -39.46 -7.78 -12.18
C PRO A 107 -40.24 -8.82 -11.36
N GLY A 108 -41.12 -8.33 -10.48
CA GLY A 108 -42.14 -9.14 -9.81
C GLY A 108 -41.85 -9.45 -8.35
N GLU A 109 -42.37 -8.62 -7.45
CA GLU A 109 -43.30 -8.99 -6.37
C GLU A 109 -43.20 -7.96 -5.24
N ARG A 110 -44.14 -7.01 -5.23
CA ARG A 110 -44.40 -6.14 -4.07
C ARG A 110 -45.47 -6.81 -3.21
N PRO A 111 -45.16 -7.38 -2.03
CA PRO A 111 -46.19 -7.61 -1.04
C PRO A 111 -46.52 -6.26 -0.39
N VAL A 112 -47.63 -5.68 -0.82
CA VAL A 112 -48.34 -4.65 -0.08
C VAL A 112 -48.87 -5.34 1.19
N GLN A 113 -48.29 -5.03 2.37
CA GLN A 113 -48.71 -5.32 3.76
C GLN A 113 -47.43 -5.58 4.59
N LEU A 114 -47.01 -4.72 5.53
CA LEU A 114 -47.45 -4.73 6.93
C LEU A 114 -47.18 -3.36 7.57
N ALA A 115 -48.15 -2.44 7.47
CA ALA A 115 -48.14 -1.15 8.15
C ALA A 115 -49.14 -1.09 9.32
N VAL A 116 -49.53 -2.23 9.92
CA VAL A 116 -50.64 -2.28 10.89
C VAL A 116 -50.33 -2.88 12.27
N ALA A 117 -49.08 -3.17 12.64
CA ALA A 117 -48.81 -3.99 13.83
C ALA A 117 -47.93 -3.40 14.96
N ALA A 118 -47.72 -2.08 15.06
CA ALA A 118 -46.93 -1.55 16.20
C ALA A 118 -47.43 -0.24 16.83
N VAL A 119 -48.69 0.16 16.58
CA VAL A 119 -49.38 1.19 17.38
C VAL A 119 -50.25 0.48 18.42
N ALA A 120 -49.65 -0.18 19.42
CA ALA A 120 -50.37 -0.66 20.60
C ALA A 120 -49.41 -1.16 21.69
N THR A 121 -48.74 -0.26 22.42
CA THR A 121 -48.41 -0.51 23.84
C THR A 121 -48.36 0.84 24.55
N THR A 122 -49.56 1.34 24.87
CA THR A 122 -49.78 2.42 25.83
C THR A 122 -50.15 1.77 27.15
N GLN A 123 -49.28 1.79 28.16
CA GLN A 123 -49.62 1.85 29.59
C GLN A 123 -48.42 2.54 30.28
N ALA A 124 -48.45 3.85 30.56
CA ALA A 124 -49.22 4.53 31.60
C ALA A 124 -48.79 4.10 33.03
N GLN A 125 -47.77 4.76 33.62
CA GLN A 125 -47.85 5.71 34.77
C GLN A 125 -47.53 5.00 36.12
N PRO A 126 -47.43 5.68 37.29
CA PRO A 126 -46.53 6.78 37.69
C PRO A 126 -45.90 6.58 39.10
N ILE A 127 -45.22 7.64 39.59
CA ILE A 127 -44.59 7.93 40.91
C ILE A 127 -43.07 7.73 40.92
#